data_AF-A0A5K0X9Q9-F1
#
_entry.id   AF-A0A5K0X9Q9-F1
#
_cell.length_a   1.000
_cell.length_b   1.000
_cell.length_c   1.000
_cell.angle_alpha   90.00
_cell.angle_beta   90.00
_cell.angle_gamma   90.00
#
_symmetry.space_group_name_H-M   'P 1'
#
loop_
_entity.id
_entity.type
_entity.pdbx_description
1 polymer ?
#
loop_
_entity_poly.entity_id
_entity_poly.type
_entity_poly.pdbx_seq_one_letter_code
_entity_poly.pdbx_strand_id
1 'polypeptide(L)'
;GYKEFMSEINKIASLQHPQLCRLIGFHAREGSDQWMLVFERLFHGSLDRLLYGRPDGPPIDWSTRVKVALCAAQGLAFLHEEGPFQ
;
A
#
# COMPACT_ATOMS: atom_id res chain seq x y z
N GLY A 1 17.75 -8.25 -11.05
CA GLY A 1 18.87 -7.27 -11.03
C GLY A 1 18.36 -5.84 -11.07
N TYR A 2 19.24 -4.82 -10.97
CA TYR A 2 18.87 -3.40 -10.86
C TYR A 2 17.84 -2.93 -11.91
N LYS A 3 17.95 -3.39 -13.16
CA LYS A 3 16.98 -3.08 -14.23
C LYS A 3 15.57 -3.62 -13.94
N GLU A 4 15.46 -4.84 -13.43
CA GLU A 4 14.17 -5.42 -13.03
C GLU A 4 13.57 -4.63 -11.86
N PHE A 5 14.39 -4.26 -10.88
CA PHE A 5 13.95 -3.43 -9.76
C PHE A 5 13.39 -2.08 -10.23
N MET A 6 14.09 -1.39 -11.14
CA MET A 6 13.61 -0.13 -11.72
C MET A 6 12.32 -0.30 -12.55
N SER A 7 12.20 -1.42 -13.27
CA SER A 7 10.98 -1.76 -14.00
C SER A 7 9.78 -1.93 -13.05
N GLU A 8 9.94 -2.69 -11.98
CA GLU A 8 8.90 -2.91 -10.97
C GLU A 8 8.53 -1.62 -10.22
N ILE A 9 9.51 -0.79 -9.86
CA ILE A 9 9.23 0.53 -9.26
C ILE A 9 8.41 1.40 -10.20
N ASN A 10 8.76 1.47 -11.48
CA ASN A 10 8.02 2.31 -12.42
C ASN A 10 6.57 1.86 -12.58
N LYS A 11 6.32 0.53 -12.58
CA LYS A 11 4.97 -0.04 -12.56
C LYS A 11 4.21 0.35 -11.29
N ILE A 12 4.83 0.23 -10.11
CA ILE A 12 4.21 0.61 -8.84
C ILE A 12 3.94 2.12 -8.81
N ALA A 13 4.86 2.94 -9.32
CA ALA A 13 4.73 4.40 -9.34
C ALA A 13 3.60 4.88 -10.27
N SER A 14 3.26 4.13 -11.33
CA SER A 14 2.15 4.47 -12.21
C SER A 14 0.78 4.15 -11.61
N LEU A 15 0.70 3.29 -10.58
CA LEU A 15 -0.55 2.93 -9.94
C LEU A 15 -1.02 4.05 -9.00
N GLN A 16 -2.08 4.75 -9.39
CA GLN A 16 -2.68 5.83 -8.60
C GLN A 16 -4.15 5.55 -8.37
N HIS A 17 -4.51 5.26 -7.11
CA HIS A 17 -5.88 5.03 -6.71
C HIS A 17 -6.08 5.45 -5.24
N PRO A 18 -7.24 6.03 -4.86
CA PRO A 18 -7.44 6.52 -3.49
C PRO A 18 -7.25 5.47 -2.39
N GLN A 19 -7.51 4.20 -2.71
CA GLN A 19 -7.43 3.10 -1.73
C GLN A 19 -6.09 2.35 -1.77
N LEU A 20 -5.09 2.89 -2.46
CA LEU A 20 -3.73 2.38 -2.49
C LEU A 20 -2.76 3.38 -1.87
N CYS A 21 -1.83 2.87 -1.06
CA CYS A 21 -0.77 3.69 -0.48
C CYS A 21 0.19 4.16 -1.59
N ARG A 22 0.23 5.46 -1.82
CA ARG A 22 0.98 6.06 -2.92
C ARG A 22 2.49 5.99 -2.69
N LEU A 23 3.23 5.48 -3.67
CA LEU A 23 4.67 5.65 -3.75
C LEU A 23 5.00 7.11 -4.11
N ILE A 24 5.71 7.81 -3.23
CA ILE A 24 6.13 9.21 -3.43
C ILE A 24 7.47 9.28 -4.16
N GLY A 25 8.37 8.33 -3.89
CA GLY A 25 9.67 8.28 -4.52
C GLY A 25 10.49 7.09 -4.04
N PHE A 26 11.73 7.00 -4.52
CA PHE A 26 12.65 5.93 -4.16
C PHE A 26 14.10 6.42 -4.23
N HIS A 27 14.99 5.71 -3.54
CA HIS A 27 16.43 5.82 -3.69
C HIS A 27 16.97 4.47 -4.14
N ALA A 28 17.57 4.41 -5.32
CA ALA A 28 18.29 3.25 -5.80
C ALA A 28 19.41 3.68 -6.73
N ARG A 29 20.55 2.99 -6.64
CA ARG A 29 21.73 3.25 -7.46
C ARG A 29 22.31 1.93 -7.94
N GLU A 30 22.65 1.86 -9.21
CA GLU A 30 23.31 0.70 -9.80
C GLU A 30 24.65 0.43 -9.08
N GLY A 31 24.86 -0.83 -8.67
CA GLY A 31 26.04 -1.24 -7.90
C GLY A 31 25.98 -0.95 -6.38
N SER A 32 24.83 -0.50 -5.87
CA SER A 32 24.56 -0.38 -4.43
C SER A 32 23.48 -1.36 -4.00
N ASP A 33 23.64 -1.93 -2.80
CA ASP A 33 22.64 -2.79 -2.16
C ASP A 33 21.68 -2.00 -1.23
N GLN A 34 21.87 -0.69 -1.11
CA GLN A 34 20.99 0.18 -0.32
C GLN A 34 19.90 0.79 -1.21
N TRP A 35 18.73 0.16 -1.20
CA TRP A 35 17.53 0.67 -1.88
C TRP A 35 16.47 1.07 -0.85
N MET A 36 15.77 2.17 -1.09
CA MET A 36 14.71 2.68 -0.23
C MET A 36 13.49 3.08 -1.05
N LEU A 37 12.31 2.84 -0.49
CA LEU A 37 11.02 3.31 -1.02
C LEU A 37 10.41 4.31 -0.05
N VAL A 38 9.89 5.40 -0.59
CA VAL A 38 9.25 6.47 0.17
C VAL A 38 7.77 6.46 -0.18
N PHE A 39 6.94 6.00 0.75
CA PHE A 39 5.48 6.01 0.61
C PHE A 39 4.86 7.19 1.36
N GLU A 40 3.60 7.48 1.04
CA GLU A 40 2.82 8.38 1.87
C GLU A 40 2.64 7.83 3.29
N ARG A 41 2.45 8.75 4.24
CA ARG A 41 2.31 8.38 5.65
C ARG A 41 0.86 8.07 5.96
N LEU A 42 0.58 6.82 6.32
CA LEU A 42 -0.69 6.41 6.89
C LEU A 42 -0.68 6.62 8.42
N PHE A 43 -1.29 7.70 8.88
CA PHE A 43 -1.21 8.16 10.28
C PHE A 43 -1.76 7.17 11.32
N HIS A 44 -2.72 6.32 10.92
CA HIS A 44 -3.34 5.36 11.83
C HIS A 44 -2.62 4.01 11.91
N GLY A 45 -1.50 3.87 11.19
CA GLY A 45 -0.77 2.61 11.11
C GLY A 45 -1.58 1.53 10.39
N SER A 46 -1.26 0.27 10.70
CA SER A 46 -1.86 -0.88 10.05
C SER A 46 -3.23 -1.22 10.64
N LEU A 47 -4.07 -1.84 9.81
CA LEU A 47 -5.42 -2.23 10.21
C LEU A 47 -5.41 -3.30 11.31
N ASP A 48 -4.47 -4.24 11.32
CA ASP A 48 -4.34 -5.26 12.37
C ASP A 48 -4.13 -4.62 13.74
N ARG A 49 -3.33 -3.56 13.83
CA ARG A 49 -3.13 -2.82 15.08
C ARG A 49 -4.42 -2.16 15.56
N LEU A 50 -5.25 -1.66 14.65
CA LEU A 50 -6.53 -1.06 15.00
C LEU A 50 -7.59 -2.12 15.38
N LEU A 51 -7.52 -3.31 14.79
CA LEU A 51 -8.46 -4.39 15.05
C LEU A 51 -8.13 -5.20 16.30
N TYR A 52 -6.84 -5.43 16.58
CA TYR A 52 -6.37 -6.38 17.59
C TYR A 52 -5.36 -5.78 18.58
N GLY A 53 -4.77 -4.63 18.29
CA GLY A 53 -3.68 -4.04 19.08
C GLY A 53 -4.11 -3.14 20.24
N ARG A 54 -5.42 -3.03 20.52
CA ARG A 54 -5.94 -2.26 21.65
C ARG A 54 -6.61 -3.21 22.65
N PRO A 55 -5.92 -3.62 23.73
CA PRO A 55 -6.53 -4.45 24.76
C PRO A 55 -7.68 -3.74 25.49
N ASP A 56 -7.59 -2.41 25.66
CA ASP A 56 -8.53 -1.63 26.48
C ASP A 56 -9.34 -0.58 25.69
N GLY A 57 -9.27 -0.59 24.36
CA GLY A 57 -10.00 0.36 23.50
C GLY A 57 -11.33 -0.22 23.00
N PRO A 58 -12.34 0.62 22.72
CA PRO A 58 -13.56 0.12 22.09
C PRO A 58 -13.22 -0.50 20.71
N PRO A 59 -13.81 -1.64 20.36
CA PRO A 59 -13.59 -2.25 19.07
C PRO A 59 -14.12 -1.34 17.96
N ILE A 60 -13.51 -1.43 16.77
CA ILE A 60 -14.06 -0.78 15.58
C ILE A 60 -15.49 -1.30 15.36
N ASP A 61 -16.44 -0.39 15.20
CA ASP A 61 -17.85 -0.73 14.97
C ASP A 61 -18.06 -1.43 13.61
N TRP A 62 -19.17 -2.15 13.50
CA TRP A 62 -19.45 -2.94 12.30
C TRP A 62 -19.52 -2.10 11.02
N SER A 63 -20.14 -0.92 11.08
CA SER A 63 -20.26 -0.04 9.90
C SER A 63 -18.88 0.40 9.41
N THR A 64 -17.97 0.74 10.31
CA THR A 64 -16.59 1.07 9.95
C THR A 64 -15.84 -0.14 9.38
N ARG A 65 -16.04 -1.36 9.91
CA ARG A 65 -15.46 -2.59 9.32
C ARG A 65 -15.93 -2.85 7.90
N VAL A 66 -17.21 -2.67 7.63
CA VAL A 66 -17.78 -2.81 6.28
C VAL A 66 -17.20 -1.78 5.33
N LYS A 67 -17.02 -0.52 5.76
CA LYS A 67 -16.35 0.51 4.94
C LYS A 67 -14.91 0.13 4.61
N VAL A 68 -14.15 -0.37 5.58
CA VAL A 68 -12.77 -0.85 5.35
C VAL A 68 -12.74 -1.98 4.32
N ALA A 69 -13.62 -2.97 4.45
CA ALA A 69 -13.73 -4.07 3.49
C ALA A 69 -14.08 -3.58 2.08
N LEU A 70 -15.01 -2.63 1.96
CA LEU A 70 -15.38 -2.03 0.68
C LEU A 70 -14.20 -1.27 0.04
N CYS A 71 -13.49 -0.43 0.80
CA CYS A 71 -12.32 0.28 0.29
C CYS A 71 -11.21 -0.68 -0.14
N ALA A 72 -10.97 -1.75 0.61
CA ALA A 72 -10.01 -2.79 0.23
C ALA A 72 -10.42 -3.46 -1.09
N ALA A 73 -11.71 -3.81 -1.24
CA ALA A 73 -12.23 -4.40 -2.47
C ALA A 73 -12.08 -3.46 -3.68
N GLN A 74 -12.32 -2.15 -3.51
CA GLN A 74 -12.11 -1.15 -4.56
C GLN A 74 -10.63 -1.07 -4.98
N GLY A 75 -9.71 -1.04 -4.01
CA GLY A 75 -8.27 -1.05 -4.31
C GLY A 75 -7.83 -2.32 -5.03
N LEU A 76 -8.35 -3.48 -4.62
CA LEU A 76 -8.08 -4.76 -5.27
C LEU A 76 -8.66 -4.85 -6.68
N ALA A 77 -9.87 -4.32 -6.91
CA ALA A 77 -10.47 -4.26 -8.24
C ALA A 77 -9.61 -3.43 -9.20
N PHE A 78 -9.17 -2.23 -8.77
CA PHE A 78 -8.25 -1.42 -9.55
C PHE A 78 -6.92 -2.15 -9.85
N LEU A 79 -6.33 -2.83 -8.86
CA LEU A 79 -5.11 -3.62 -9.06
C LEU A 79 -5.31 -4.80 -10.01
N HIS A 80 -6.52 -5.35 -10.11
CA HIS A 80 -6.80 -6.43 -11.05
C HIS A 80 -6.87 -5.93 -12.50
N GLU A 81 -7.41 -4.72 -12.69
CA GLU A 81 -7.57 -4.09 -14.00
C GLU A 81 -6.27 -3.47 -14.51
N GLU A 82 -5.56 -2.74 -13.64
CA GLU A 82 -4.40 -1.91 -14.01
C GLU A 82 -3.07 -2.44 -13.46
N GLY A 83 -3.12 -3.45 -12.58
CA GLY A 83 -1.92 -3.98 -11.95
C GLY A 83 -1.08 -4.85 -12.89
N PRO A 84 0.23 -4.99 -12.61
CA PRO A 84 1.18 -5.71 -13.45
C PRO A 84 1.05 -7.24 -13.36
N PHE A 85 -0.09 -7.75 -12.90
CA PHE A 85 -0.34 -9.16 -12.60
C PHE A 85 -1.18 -9.86 -13.68
N GLN A 86 -1.43 -9.20 -14.82
CA GLN A 86 -2.02 -9.81 -16.01
C GLN A 86 -0.95 -10.46 -16.89
#